data_AF-A0A2S6B0Z2-F1
#
_entry.id   AF-A0A2S6B0Z2-F1
#
_cell.length_a   1.000
_cell.length_b   1.000
_cell.length_c   1.000
_cell.angle_alpha   90.00
_cell.angle_beta   90.00
_cell.angle_gamma   90.00
#
_symmetry.space_group_name_H-M   'P 1'
#
loop_
_entity.id
_entity.type
_entity.pdbx_description
1 polymer ?
#
loop_
_entity_poly.entity_id
_entity_poly.type
_entity_poly.pdbx_seq_one_letter_code
_entity_poly.pdbx_strand_id
1 'polypeptide(L)'
;MTKAACLLAFCACLLPPVAAASVPAPPPPTSREDTTIACAIVRLKPFVGPYGIRQQWPVAKALPQGREHALGTLLSDTGAVADGYQQFLHVDVQVNAVYIVEQGGFAGTRKVFGPLPLPRCTTAPLGRP
;
A
#
# COMPACT_ATOMS: atom_id res chain seq x y z
N MET A 1 -57.20 39.22 -21.57
CA MET A 1 -56.14 38.81 -22.51
C MET A 1 -55.10 39.92 -22.55
N THR A 2 -54.01 39.77 -21.78
CA THR A 2 -53.08 40.88 -21.52
C THR A 2 -51.64 40.37 -21.52
N LYS A 3 -50.90 40.82 -22.54
CA LYS A 3 -49.51 41.32 -22.59
C LYS A 3 -48.33 40.48 -22.03
N ALA A 4 -47.32 40.42 -22.90
CA ALA A 4 -45.95 39.96 -22.74
C ALA A 4 -45.13 40.72 -21.68
N ALA A 5 -44.07 40.10 -21.14
CA ALA A 5 -42.66 40.43 -21.43
C ALA A 5 -41.68 39.84 -20.39
N CYS A 6 -40.64 39.18 -20.91
CA CYS A 6 -39.21 39.35 -20.62
C CYS A 6 -38.76 39.61 -19.17
N LEU A 7 -37.93 38.71 -18.61
CA LEU A 7 -36.61 39.10 -18.08
C LEU A 7 -35.70 37.88 -17.89
N LEU A 8 -34.63 37.89 -18.67
CA LEU A 8 -33.43 37.08 -18.57
C LEU A 8 -32.79 37.26 -17.19
N ALA A 9 -32.49 36.16 -16.50
CA ALA A 9 -31.54 36.15 -15.39
C ALA A 9 -30.50 35.05 -15.66
N PHE A 10 -29.49 35.43 -16.44
CA PHE A 10 -28.21 34.73 -16.56
C PHE A 10 -27.52 34.77 -15.19
N CYS A 11 -27.70 33.74 -14.36
CA CYS A 11 -26.92 33.57 -13.16
C CYS A 11 -25.68 32.74 -13.52
N ALA A 12 -24.65 33.43 -14.00
CA ALA A 12 -23.32 32.87 -14.20
C ALA A 12 -22.72 32.56 -12.82
N CYS A 13 -22.98 31.35 -12.32
CA CYS A 13 -22.22 30.80 -11.21
C CYS A 13 -20.76 30.64 -11.65
N LEU A 14 -19.93 31.60 -11.24
CA LEU A 14 -18.48 31.52 -11.25
C LEU A 14 -18.05 30.27 -10.49
N LEU A 15 -17.73 29.19 -11.20
CA LEU A 15 -17.01 28.06 -10.61
C LEU A 15 -15.55 28.49 -10.39
N PRO A 16 -15.02 28.41 -9.16
CA PRO A 16 -13.59 28.61 -8.93
C PRO A 16 -12.81 27.46 -9.60
N PRO A 17 -11.64 27.74 -10.22
CA PRO A 17 -10.80 26.70 -10.78
C PRO A 17 -10.29 25.80 -9.65
N VAL A 18 -10.60 24.51 -9.72
CA VAL A 18 -10.02 23.49 -8.84
C VAL A 18 -8.52 23.45 -9.13
N ALA A 19 -7.74 24.02 -8.22
CA ALA A 19 -6.29 23.87 -8.24
C ALA A 19 -5.98 22.39 -7.99
N ALA A 20 -5.44 21.72 -9.02
CA ALA A 20 -4.90 20.38 -8.89
C ALA A 20 -3.75 20.43 -7.87
N ALA A 21 -3.99 19.95 -6.66
CA ALA A 21 -2.94 19.71 -5.69
C ALA A 21 -2.01 18.63 -6.26
N SER A 22 -0.86 19.04 -6.79
CA SER A 22 0.22 18.14 -7.17
C SER A 22 0.67 17.39 -5.92
N VAL A 23 0.19 16.16 -5.75
CA VAL A 23 0.69 15.26 -4.72
C VAL A 23 2.18 15.06 -5.00
N PRO A 24 3.09 15.40 -4.05
CA PRO A 24 4.51 15.18 -4.26
C PRO A 24 4.75 13.71 -4.57
N ALA A 25 5.43 13.44 -5.69
CA ALA A 25 5.88 12.10 -5.99
C ALA A 25 6.80 11.61 -4.84
N PRO A 26 6.64 10.37 -4.37
CA PRO A 26 7.50 9.85 -3.31
C PRO A 26 8.97 9.91 -3.74
N PRO A 27 9.91 10.19 -2.81
CA PRO A 27 11.33 10.29 -3.12
C PRO A 27 11.84 8.98 -3.74
N PRO A 28 12.82 9.06 -4.66
CA PRO A 28 13.43 7.86 -5.22
C PRO A 28 14.08 7.02 -4.11
N PRO A 29 14.10 5.68 -4.24
CA PRO A 29 14.71 4.80 -3.26
C PRO A 29 16.19 5.16 -3.09
N THR A 30 16.59 5.43 -1.85
CA THR A 30 17.91 5.96 -1.50
C THR A 30 18.96 4.87 -1.25
N SER A 31 18.54 3.61 -1.12
CA SER A 31 19.40 2.46 -0.86
C SER A 31 18.99 1.21 -1.65
N ARG A 32 19.89 0.23 -1.73
CA ARG A 32 19.60 -1.11 -2.29
C ARG A 32 18.50 -1.84 -1.49
N GLU A 33 18.39 -1.56 -0.21
CA GLU A 33 17.34 -2.11 0.64
C GLU A 33 15.97 -1.51 0.24
N ASP A 34 15.91 -0.20 -0.02
CA ASP A 34 14.70 0.50 -0.47
C ASP A 34 14.20 -0.06 -1.82
N THR A 35 15.10 -0.35 -2.77
CA THR A 35 14.71 -0.94 -4.06
C THR A 35 14.18 -2.36 -3.90
N THR A 36 14.74 -3.12 -2.97
CA THR A 36 14.29 -4.49 -2.65
C THR A 36 12.90 -4.46 -2.00
N ILE A 37 12.70 -3.57 -1.02
CA ILE A 37 11.41 -3.37 -0.35
C ILE A 37 10.34 -2.92 -1.35
N ALA A 38 10.62 -1.90 -2.17
CA ALA A 38 9.69 -1.39 -3.15
C ALA A 38 9.23 -2.47 -4.14
N CYS A 39 10.16 -3.31 -4.59
CA CYS A 39 9.81 -4.39 -5.48
C CYS A 39 9.04 -5.53 -4.80
N ALA A 40 9.42 -5.90 -3.57
CA ALA A 40 8.66 -6.87 -2.79
C ALA A 40 7.22 -6.39 -2.59
N ILE A 41 7.00 -5.09 -2.33
CA ILE A 41 5.67 -4.48 -2.27
C ILE A 41 4.91 -4.70 -3.58
N VAL A 42 5.48 -4.31 -4.72
CA VAL A 42 4.81 -4.44 -6.04
C VAL A 42 4.39 -5.88 -6.31
N ARG A 43 5.23 -6.86 -5.95
CA ARG A 43 4.98 -8.27 -6.18
C ARG A 43 3.95 -8.88 -5.22
N LEU A 44 3.94 -8.45 -3.96
CA LEU A 44 3.15 -9.09 -2.90
C LEU A 44 1.80 -8.39 -2.66
N LYS A 45 1.72 -7.08 -2.96
CA LYS A 45 0.50 -6.28 -2.76
C LYS A 45 -0.76 -6.88 -3.41
N PRO A 46 -0.72 -7.49 -4.61
CA PRO A 46 -1.91 -8.12 -5.19
C PRO A 46 -2.50 -9.30 -4.39
N PHE A 47 -1.77 -9.85 -3.42
CA PHE A 47 -2.20 -11.01 -2.64
C PHE A 47 -2.72 -10.66 -1.25
N VAL A 48 -2.66 -9.39 -0.86
CA VAL A 48 -3.09 -8.93 0.46
C VAL A 48 -4.27 -7.97 0.35
N GLY A 49 -4.96 -7.74 1.47
CA GLY A 49 -6.11 -6.86 1.54
C GLY A 49 -6.76 -6.85 2.91
N PRO A 50 -7.84 -6.07 3.08
CA PRO A 50 -8.50 -5.92 4.38
C PRO A 50 -9.16 -7.20 4.89
N TYR A 51 -9.42 -8.16 4.00
CA TYR A 51 -9.96 -9.49 4.33
C TYR A 51 -8.87 -10.54 4.57
N GLY A 52 -7.60 -10.12 4.59
CA GLY A 52 -6.44 -10.98 4.82
C GLY A 52 -5.69 -11.36 3.55
N ILE A 53 -4.77 -12.30 3.70
CA ILE A 53 -3.95 -12.85 2.62
C ILE A 53 -4.76 -13.86 1.78
N ARG A 54 -4.78 -13.65 0.46
CA ARG A 54 -5.48 -14.50 -0.53
C ARG A 54 -4.65 -15.67 -1.07
N GLN A 55 -3.33 -15.60 -0.91
CA GLN A 55 -2.40 -16.62 -1.37
C GLN A 55 -2.13 -17.65 -0.27
N GLN A 56 -1.98 -18.92 -0.62
CA GLN A 56 -1.52 -19.93 0.33
C GLN A 56 -0.01 -19.77 0.56
N TRP A 57 0.35 -19.17 1.69
CA TRP A 57 1.72 -18.99 2.13
C TRP A 57 2.03 -19.83 3.38
N PRO A 58 3.29 -20.25 3.59
CA PRO A 58 3.70 -20.88 4.83
C PRO A 58 3.43 -19.95 6.01
N VAL A 59 2.99 -20.52 7.13
CA VAL A 59 2.79 -19.78 8.38
C VAL A 59 3.96 -20.09 9.32
N ALA A 60 4.69 -19.06 9.71
CA ALA A 60 5.76 -19.16 10.69
C ALA A 60 5.20 -18.93 12.11
N LYS A 61 5.85 -19.52 13.11
CA LYS A 61 5.50 -19.29 14.52
C LYS A 61 5.83 -17.86 14.97
N ALA A 62 6.91 -17.30 14.46
CA ALA A 62 7.41 -15.97 14.81
C ALA A 62 8.25 -15.39 13.66
N LEU A 63 8.55 -14.10 13.77
CA LEU A 63 9.58 -13.46 12.93
C LEU A 63 10.98 -13.92 13.36
N PRO A 64 12.00 -13.76 12.49
CA PRO A 64 13.40 -13.92 12.90
C PRO A 64 13.76 -13.00 14.08
N GLN A 65 14.70 -13.45 14.92
CA GLN A 65 15.16 -12.71 16.09
C GLN A 65 15.60 -11.28 15.72
N GLY A 66 15.27 -10.32 16.59
CA GLY A 66 15.60 -8.90 16.39
C GLY A 66 14.60 -8.12 15.54
N ARG A 67 13.58 -8.76 14.96
CA ARG A 67 12.55 -8.09 14.15
C ARG A 67 11.16 -8.07 14.79
N GLU A 68 11.01 -8.69 15.95
CA GLU A 68 9.72 -8.86 16.63
C GLU A 68 9.08 -7.53 17.04
N HIS A 69 9.90 -6.51 17.31
CA HIS A 69 9.45 -5.17 17.71
C HIS A 69 9.37 -4.16 16.56
N ALA A 70 9.83 -4.53 15.36
CA ALA A 70 9.68 -3.67 14.20
C ALA A 70 8.24 -3.81 13.67
N LEU A 71 7.60 -2.70 13.29
CA LEU A 71 6.30 -2.74 12.62
C LEU A 71 6.41 -3.25 11.17
N GLY A 72 7.57 -3.11 10.52
CA GLY A 72 7.74 -3.41 9.10
C GLY A 72 7.20 -2.32 8.17
N THR A 73 7.17 -2.59 6.87
CA THR A 73 6.63 -1.66 5.86
C THR A 73 5.19 -2.03 5.53
N LEU A 74 4.26 -1.08 5.65
CA LEU A 74 2.84 -1.34 5.36
C LEU A 74 2.63 -1.79 3.90
N LEU A 75 2.02 -2.96 3.73
CA LEU A 75 1.72 -3.56 2.42
C LEU A 75 0.26 -3.34 2.03
N SER A 76 -0.65 -3.50 2.99
CA SER A 76 -2.08 -3.19 2.87
C SER A 76 -2.65 -2.86 4.25
N ASP A 77 -3.67 -2.01 4.25
CA ASP A 77 -4.42 -1.61 5.44
C ASP A 77 -5.84 -2.19 5.42
N THR A 78 -6.62 -1.80 6.43
CA THR A 78 -8.00 -2.23 6.63
C THR A 78 -8.99 -1.57 5.67
N GLY A 79 -8.60 -0.53 4.93
CA GLY A 79 -9.49 0.28 4.12
C GLY A 79 -10.72 0.74 4.90
N ALA A 80 -11.91 0.55 4.31
CA ALA A 80 -13.20 0.86 4.92
C ALA A 80 -13.74 -0.25 5.85
N VAL A 81 -12.97 -1.31 6.11
CA VAL A 81 -13.39 -2.45 6.94
C VAL A 81 -12.94 -2.19 8.38
N ALA A 82 -13.88 -1.94 9.30
CA ALA A 82 -13.57 -1.61 10.69
C ALA A 82 -12.73 -2.68 11.39
N ASP A 83 -13.11 -3.95 11.20
CA ASP A 83 -12.41 -5.12 11.75
C ASP A 83 -11.52 -5.79 10.70
N GLY A 84 -10.91 -5.00 9.81
CA GLY A 84 -10.05 -5.50 8.76
C GLY A 84 -8.68 -5.94 9.28
N TYR A 85 -7.90 -6.53 8.38
CA TYR A 85 -6.50 -6.85 8.62
C TYR A 85 -5.58 -5.77 8.05
N GLN A 86 -4.48 -5.52 8.76
CA GLN A 86 -3.32 -4.83 8.23
C GLN A 86 -2.22 -5.85 7.95
N GLN A 87 -1.46 -5.65 6.87
CA GLN A 87 -0.33 -6.49 6.53
C GLN A 87 0.95 -5.65 6.42
N PHE A 88 1.99 -6.09 7.11
CA PHE A 88 3.30 -5.44 7.13
C PHE A 88 4.37 -6.37 6.58
N LEU A 89 5.18 -5.84 5.67
CA LEU A 89 6.29 -6.52 5.04
C LEU A 89 7.57 -6.37 5.87
N HIS A 90 8.27 -7.49 6.06
CA HIS A 90 9.61 -7.55 6.63
C HIS A 90 10.56 -8.21 5.63
N VAL A 91 11.64 -7.52 5.27
CA VAL A 91 12.63 -8.01 4.30
C VAL A 91 13.91 -8.42 5.00
N ASP A 92 14.24 -9.71 4.98
CA ASP A 92 15.50 -10.23 5.49
C ASP A 92 16.50 -10.50 4.36
N VAL A 93 17.39 -9.53 4.16
CA VAL A 93 18.45 -9.61 3.15
C VAL A 93 19.56 -10.59 3.52
N GLN A 94 19.74 -10.93 4.80
CA GLN A 94 20.80 -11.87 5.21
C GLN A 94 20.45 -13.30 4.80
N VAL A 95 19.18 -13.69 4.95
CA VAL A 95 18.69 -15.01 4.54
C VAL A 95 17.93 -15.01 3.21
N ASN A 96 17.92 -13.88 2.49
CA ASN A 96 17.19 -13.68 1.23
C ASN A 96 15.71 -14.11 1.30
N ALA A 97 15.03 -13.71 2.38
CA ALA A 97 13.63 -14.05 2.62
C ALA A 97 12.79 -12.82 2.93
N VAL A 98 11.47 -12.93 2.71
CA VAL A 98 10.49 -11.96 3.18
C VAL A 98 9.46 -12.63 4.06
N TYR A 99 8.96 -11.85 5.01
CA TYR A 99 7.89 -12.23 5.92
C TYR A 99 6.79 -11.18 5.87
N ILE A 100 5.55 -11.60 6.05
CA ILE A 100 4.41 -10.71 6.16
C ILE A 100 3.75 -10.94 7.51
N VAL A 101 3.64 -9.89 8.31
CA VAL A 101 2.87 -9.91 9.55
C VAL A 101 1.47 -9.41 9.24
N GLU A 102 0.48 -10.28 9.43
CA GLU A 102 -0.93 -9.92 9.39
C GLU A 102 -1.39 -9.67 10.82
N GLN A 103 -2.02 -8.52 11.07
CA GLN A 103 -2.54 -8.15 12.37
C GLN A 103 -3.93 -7.52 12.26
N GLY A 104 -4.77 -7.74 13.28
CA GLY A 104 -6.14 -7.24 13.33
C GLY A 104 -7.16 -8.35 13.06
N GLY A 105 -8.21 -8.02 12.31
CA GLY A 105 -9.38 -8.88 12.20
C GLY A 105 -10.27 -8.78 13.43
N PHE A 106 -11.47 -9.35 13.34
CA PHE A 106 -12.48 -9.38 14.41
C PHE A 106 -11.94 -9.88 15.76
N ALA A 107 -11.01 -10.84 15.75
CA ALA A 107 -10.42 -11.42 16.96
C ALA A 107 -9.07 -10.80 17.34
N GLY A 108 -8.63 -9.73 16.68
CA GLY A 108 -7.35 -9.06 16.96
C GLY A 108 -6.13 -9.98 16.80
N THR A 109 -6.19 -10.92 15.86
CA THR A 109 -5.16 -11.95 15.71
C THR A 109 -3.87 -11.40 15.11
N ARG A 110 -2.74 -12.04 15.41
CA ARG A 110 -1.46 -11.82 14.75
C ARG A 110 -0.97 -13.11 14.12
N LYS A 111 -0.63 -13.08 12.83
CA LYS A 111 -0.07 -14.22 12.10
C LYS A 111 1.17 -13.79 11.32
N VAL A 112 2.16 -14.67 11.23
CA VAL A 112 3.37 -14.44 10.47
C VAL A 112 3.39 -15.39 9.29
N PHE A 113 3.45 -14.84 8.08
CA PHE A 113 3.54 -15.59 6.84
C PHE A 113 4.97 -15.54 6.31
N GLY A 114 5.53 -16.70 5.97
CA GLY A 114 6.90 -16.86 5.46
C GLY A 114 7.63 -18.04 6.10
N PRO A 115 8.93 -18.21 5.80
CA PRO A 115 9.71 -17.40 4.86
C PRO A 115 9.20 -17.54 3.42
N LEU A 116 9.10 -16.41 2.71
CA LEU A 116 8.84 -16.37 1.28
C LEU A 116 10.14 -16.00 0.55
N PRO A 117 10.36 -16.50 -0.67
CA PRO A 117 11.55 -16.13 -1.44
C PRO A 117 11.56 -14.62 -1.71
N LEU A 118 12.70 -13.98 -1.44
CA LEU A 118 12.88 -12.57 -1.76
C LEU A 118 12.74 -12.36 -3.28
N PRO A 119 11.81 -11.52 -3.75
CA PRO A 119 11.65 -11.30 -5.18
C PRO A 119 12.93 -10.76 -5.80
N ARG A 120 13.35 -11.36 -6.92
CA ARG A 120 14.46 -10.83 -7.71
C ARG A 120 13.95 -9.69 -8.57
N CYS A 121 14.49 -8.52 -8.31
CA CYS A 121 14.05 -7.29 -8.95
C CYS A 121 15.22 -6.77 -9.76
N THR A 122 15.13 -6.92 -11.08
CA THR A 122 16.10 -6.31 -11.97
C THR A 122 15.96 -4.81 -11.79
N THR A 123 16.98 -4.18 -11.20
CA THR A 123 17.11 -2.73 -11.26
C THR A 123 17.43 -2.43 -12.72
N ALA A 124 16.41 -2.24 -13.55
CA ALA A 124 16.64 -1.63 -14.85
C ALA A 124 17.32 -0.29 -14.57
N PRO A 125 18.45 0.05 -15.23
CA PRO A 125 19.02 1.38 -15.09
C PRO A 125 17.90 2.36 -15.42
N LEU A 126 17.66 3.33 -14.54
CA LEU A 126 16.83 4.48 -14.84
C LEU A 126 17.53 5.24 -15.99
N GLY A 127 17.27 4.79 -17.22
CA GLY A 127 17.63 5.49 -18.43
C GLY A 127 16.89 6.81 -18.41
N ARG A 128 17.63 7.87 -18.10
CA ARG A 128 17.18 9.25 -18.24
C ARG A 128 17.00 9.52 -19.76
N PRO A 129 15.86 10.10 -20.20
CA PRO A 129 15.72 10.58 -21.57
C PRO A 129 16.69 11.74 -21.87
#